data_AF-A0A6P0GIQ3-F1
#
_entry.id   AF-A0A6P0GIQ3-F1
#
_cell.length_a   1.000
_cell.length_b   1.000
_cell.length_c   1.000
_cell.angle_alpha   90.00
_cell.angle_beta   90.00
_cell.angle_gamma   90.00
#
_symmetry.space_group_name_H-M   'P 1'
#
loop_
_entity.id
_entity.type
_entity.pdbx_description
1 polymer ?
#
loop_
_entity_poly.entity_id
_entity_poly.type
_entity_poly.pdbx_seq_one_letter_code
_entity_poly.pdbx_strand_id
1 'polypeptide(L)' 'MNGALKAAWGLTAFVVVAGLVLWLTTGRAVFAVFIVLGVLTGLGAWVTGRSTTPKGGPTP' A
#
# COMPACT_ATOMS: atom_id res chain seq x y z
N MET A 1 14.94 5.36 -7.30
CA MET A 1 14.01 5.04 -6.19
C MET A 1 14.61 3.90 -5.37
N ASN A 2 14.78 4.10 -4.07
CA ASN A 2 15.37 3.12 -3.16
C ASN A 2 14.70 1.73 -3.31
N GLY A 3 15.46 0.63 -3.20
CA GLY A 3 14.94 -0.73 -3.41
C GLY A 3 13.76 -1.07 -2.49
N ALA A 4 13.81 -0.58 -1.24
CA ALA A 4 12.72 -0.70 -0.27
C ALA A 4 11.44 0.01 -0.74
N LEU A 5 11.55 1.18 -1.38
CA LEU A 5 10.40 1.91 -1.91
C LEU A 5 9.73 1.15 -3.06
N LYS A 6 10.53 0.50 -3.93
CA LYS A 6 9.98 -0.35 -5.01
C LYS A 6 9.23 -1.56 -4.45
N ALA A 7 9.74 -2.19 -3.38
CA ALA A 7 9.08 -3.33 -2.75
C ALA A 7 7.73 -2.95 -2.11
N ALA A 8 7.68 -1.82 -1.39
CA ALA A 8 6.45 -1.30 -0.79
C ALA A 8 5.39 -0.97 -1.86
N TRP A 9 5.80 -0.36 -2.97
CA TRP A 9 4.93 -0.08 -4.09
C TRP A 9 4.45 -1.36 -4.81
N GLY A 10 5.31 -2.36 -4.95
CA GLY A 10 4.95 -3.66 -5.53
C GLY A 10 3.87 -4.38 -4.71
N LEU A 11 4.01 -4.40 -3.39
CA LEU A 11 3.00 -5.00 -2.50
C LEU A 11 1.66 -4.27 -2.60
N THR A 12 1.67 -2.94 -2.65
CA THR A 12 0.45 -2.13 -2.77
C THR A 12 -0.25 -2.41 -4.10
N ALA A 13 0.48 -2.42 -5.21
CA ALA A 13 -0.07 -2.74 -6.52
C ALA A 13 -0.65 -4.17 -6.55
N PHE A 14 0.03 -5.14 -5.95
CA PHE A 14 -0.44 -6.52 -5.85
C PHE A 14 -1.78 -6.62 -5.10
N VAL A 15 -1.91 -5.97 -3.94
CA VAL A 15 -3.16 -5.99 -3.15
C VAL A 15 -4.31 -5.38 -3.93
N VAL A 16 -4.09 -4.26 -4.63
CA VAL A 16 -5.12 -3.62 -5.45
C VAL A 16 -5.57 -4.54 -6.58
N VAL A 17 -4.63 -5.12 -7.32
CA VAL A 17 -4.94 -6.01 -8.45
C VAL A 17 -5.63 -7.30 -7.98
N ALA A 18 -5.09 -7.97 -6.96
CA ALA A 18 -5.66 -9.20 -6.42
C ALA A 18 -7.07 -8.99 -5.85
N GLY A 19 -7.28 -7.88 -5.13
CA GLY A 19 -8.60 -7.51 -4.62
C GLY A 19 -9.61 -7.27 -5.74
N LEU A 20 -9.19 -6.55 -6.79
CA LEU A 20 -10.04 -6.23 -7.94
C LEU A 20 -10.40 -7.48 -8.75
N VAL A 21 -9.45 -8.41 -8.94
CA VAL A 21 -9.68 -9.71 -9.60
C VAL A 21 -10.65 -10.59 -8.79
N LEU A 22 -10.45 -10.72 -7.47
CA LEU A 22 -11.36 -11.50 -6.63
C LEU A 22 -12.76 -10.88 -6.57
N TRP A 23 -12.85 -9.56 -6.57
CA TRP A 23 -14.14 -8.86 -6.61
C TRP A 23 -14.88 -9.10 -7.92
N LEU A 24 -14.22 -8.94 -9.07
CA LEU A 24 -14.82 -9.17 -10.38
C LEU A 24 -15.27 -10.62 -10.58
N THR A 25 -14.51 -11.58 -10.07
CA THR A 25 -14.80 -13.02 -10.23
C THR A 25 -15.91 -13.51 -9.29
N THR A 26 -16.02 -12.94 -8.08
CA THR A 26 -16.90 -13.48 -7.04
C THR A 26 -18.18 -12.65 -6.84
N GLY A 27 -18.15 -11.36 -7.20
CA GLY A 27 -19.28 -10.42 -7.03
C GLY A 27 -19.65 -10.11 -5.57
N ARG A 28 -18.84 -10.54 -4.59
CA ARG A 28 -19.10 -10.35 -3.15
C ARG A 28 -18.56 -8.99 -2.68
N ALA A 29 -19.40 -8.23 -1.98
CA ALA A 29 -19.05 -6.91 -1.44
C ALA A 29 -17.85 -6.94 -0.47
N VAL A 30 -17.59 -8.07 0.19
CA VAL A 30 -16.46 -8.23 1.14
C VAL A 30 -15.10 -7.97 0.47
N PHE A 31 -14.96 -8.31 -0.82
CA PHE A 31 -13.72 -8.02 -1.56
C PHE A 31 -13.56 -6.54 -1.86
N ALA A 32 -14.66 -5.81 -2.10
CA ALA A 32 -14.62 -4.35 -2.23
C ALA A 32 -14.16 -3.68 -0.93
N VAL A 33 -14.56 -4.19 0.24
CA VAL A 33 -14.08 -3.70 1.54
C VAL A 33 -12.57 -3.90 1.69
N PHE A 34 -12.04 -5.05 1.27
CA PHE A 34 -10.59 -5.30 1.27
C PHE A 34 -9.83 -4.36 0.33
N ILE A 35 -10.38 -4.06 -0.85
CA ILE A 35 -9.81 -3.05 -1.77
C ILE A 35 -9.79 -1.68 -1.11
N VAL A 36 -10.91 -1.23 -0.54
CA VAL A 36 -11.04 0.09 0.10
C VAL A 36 -10.07 0.23 1.28
N LEU A 37 -9.99 -0.79 2.16
CA LEU A 37 -9.04 -0.81 3.28
C LEU A 37 -7.58 -0.83 2.80
N GLY A 38 -7.27 -1.61 1.76
CA GLY A 38 -5.94 -1.67 1.17
C GLY A 38 -5.52 -0.32 0.57
N VAL A 39 -6.41 0.33 -0.18
CA VAL A 39 -6.17 1.65 -0.77
C VAL A 39 -6.01 2.72 0.31
N LEU A 40 -6.90 2.75 1.31
CA LEU A 40 -6.81 3.69 2.43
C LEU A 40 -5.51 3.52 3.22
N THR A 41 -5.08 2.27 3.44
CA THR A 41 -3.82 1.98 4.14
C THR A 41 -2.62 2.43 3.32
N GLY A 42 -2.60 2.13 2.01
CA GLY A 42 -1.55 2.58 1.10
C GLY A 42 -1.48 4.11 1.02
N LEU A 43 -2.63 4.79 0.92
CA LEU A 43 -2.70 6.25 0.95
C LEU A 43 -2.21 6.82 2.28
N GLY A 44 -2.65 6.26 3.41
CA GLY A 44 -2.24 6.69 4.74
C GLY A 44 -0.73 6.53 4.95
N ALA A 45 -0.17 5.42 4.48
CA ALA A 45 1.28 5.17 4.49
C ALA A 45 2.04 6.11 3.55
N TRP A 46 1.46 6.56 2.44
CA TRP A 46 2.09 7.54 1.56
C TRP A 46 2.03 8.95 2.18
N VAL A 47 0.88 9.36 2.74
CA VAL A 47 0.75 10.65 3.44
C VAL A 47 1.70 10.71 4.65
N THR A 48 1.72 9.65 5.47
CA THR A 48 2.53 9.56 6.69
C THR A 48 4.00 9.23 6.41
N GLY A 49 4.28 8.43 5.39
CA GLY A 49 5.63 8.03 5.00
C GLY A 49 6.48 9.18 4.44
N ARG A 50 5.85 10.28 3.97
CA ARG A 50 6.57 11.56 3.73
C ARG A 50 7.01 12.23 5.03
N SER A 51 6.26 12.04 6.12
CA SER A 51 6.57 12.60 7.43
C SER A 51 7.69 11.83 8.13
N THR A 52 7.93 10.57 7.73
CA THR A 52 9.07 9.77 8.18
C THR A 52 10.20 9.79 7.14
N THR A 53 10.68 10.97 6.73
CA THR A 53 12.08 11.03 6.30
C THR A 53 12.92 10.55 7.49
N PRO A 54 13.72 9.49 7.37
CA PRO A 54 14.72 9.18 8.39
C PRO A 54 15.57 10.43 8.54
N LYS A 55 15.45 11.09 9.68
CA LYS A 55 16.34 12.18 10.06
C LYS A 55 17.74 11.57 10.04
N GLY A 56 18.55 11.94 9.05
CA GLY A 56 19.98 11.72 9.12
C GLY A 56 20.44 12.34 10.43
N GLY A 57 20.80 11.50 11.39
CA GLY A 57 21.53 11.89 12.58
C GLY A 57 22.91 11.26 12.47
N PRO A 58 24.00 12.04 12.33
CA PRO A 58 25.34 11.50 12.52
C PRO A 58 25.56 11.19 14.01
N THR A 59 26.03 9.96 14.28
CA THR A 59 26.86 9.45 15.41
C THR A 59 26.50 9.81 16.88
N PRO A 60 26.80 8.91 17.83
CA PRO A 60 28.14 8.82 18.43
C PRO A 60 28.97 7.61 18.01
#